data_AF-T1AUG0-F1
#
_entry.id   AF-T1AUG0-F1
#
_cell.length_a   1.000
_cell.length_b   1.000
_cell.length_c   1.000
_cell.angle_alpha   90.00
_cell.angle_beta   90.00
_cell.angle_gamma   90.00
#
_symmetry.space_group_name_H-M   'P 1'
#
loop_
_entity.id
_entity.type
_entity.pdbx_description
1 polymer ?
#
loop_
_entity_poly.entity_id
_entity_poly.type
_entity_poly.pdbx_seq_one_letter_code
_entity_poly.pdbx_strand_id
1 'polypeptide(L)'
;MRFGIPSGTISDMRAGILSAIGKVFPGVPMRVCLLHFLRDLGKDLMGSMHTDLGIMINRMGIKSRIKAIFRDLPEYDMKCIRGLESGFCTDTSSMEMMCIRRVLEPIMGTGSSGYDFPFSLRHFNFYNACVYAKREIDDLRTVVKDSDSHDILEELSDLISKVAENSA
;
A
#
# COMPACT_ATOMS: atom_id res chain seq x y z
N MET A 1 -34.38 3.11 29.78
CA MET A 1 -33.18 2.40 30.27
C MET A 1 -32.25 3.44 30.90
N ARG A 2 -31.94 3.35 32.20
CA ARG A 2 -30.95 4.22 32.84
C ARG A 2 -29.63 3.45 32.91
N PHE A 3 -28.59 3.94 32.24
CA PHE A 3 -27.25 3.42 32.41
C PHE A 3 -26.70 3.84 33.79
N GLY A 4 -25.94 2.97 34.43
CA GLY A 4 -25.30 3.23 35.73
C GLY A 4 -24.01 4.05 35.60
N ILE A 5 -23.31 4.23 36.72
CA ILE A 5 -21.97 4.85 36.74
C ILE A 5 -20.97 3.88 36.11
N PRO A 6 -20.13 4.31 35.14
CA PRO A 6 -19.10 3.45 34.57
C PRO A 6 -18.04 3.09 35.62
N SER A 7 -17.51 1.86 35.53
CA SER A 7 -16.39 1.42 36.38
C SER A 7 -15.04 2.05 36.01
N GLY A 8 -14.96 2.65 34.81
CA GLY A 8 -13.78 3.34 34.30
C GLY A 8 -14.06 3.99 32.96
N THR A 9 -13.19 4.90 32.55
CA THR A 9 -13.25 5.59 31.26
C THR A 9 -11.96 5.41 30.48
N ILE A 10 -12.06 5.42 29.15
CA ILE A 10 -10.92 5.48 28.24
C ILE A 10 -11.11 6.71 27.37
N SER A 11 -10.10 7.58 27.34
CA SER A 11 -10.16 8.84 26.61
C SER A 11 -8.83 9.15 25.95
N ASP A 12 -8.85 9.94 24.87
CA ASP A 12 -7.65 10.69 24.50
C ASP A 12 -7.27 11.72 25.60
N MET A 13 -6.10 12.34 25.46
CA MET A 13 -5.60 13.29 26.46
C MET A 13 -6.07 14.74 26.21
N ARG A 14 -7.15 14.97 25.45
CA ARG A 14 -7.61 16.34 25.16
C ARG A 14 -8.22 16.97 26.42
N ALA A 15 -7.73 18.16 26.77
CA ALA A 15 -8.12 18.88 27.99
C ALA A 15 -9.65 19.01 28.16
N GLY A 16 -10.39 19.25 27.08
CA GLY A 16 -11.85 19.34 27.12
C GLY A 16 -12.54 18.04 27.53
N ILE A 17 -12.06 16.90 27.03
CA ILE A 17 -12.65 15.59 27.38
C ILE A 17 -12.28 15.22 28.82
N LEU A 18 -11.03 15.47 29.21
CA LEU A 18 -10.57 15.26 30.59
C LEU A 18 -11.40 16.07 31.60
N SER A 19 -11.68 17.35 31.29
CA SER A 19 -12.53 18.21 32.11
C SER A 19 -13.98 17.72 32.17
N ALA A 20 -14.56 17.32 31.03
CA ALA A 20 -15.91 16.79 30.99
C ALA A 20 -16.06 15.50 31.81
N ILE A 21 -15.12 14.56 31.68
CA ILE A 21 -15.10 13.31 32.47
C ILE A 21 -14.99 13.63 33.96
N GLY A 22 -14.06 14.52 34.36
CA GLY A 22 -13.90 14.91 35.75
C GLY A 22 -15.15 15.56 36.37
N LYS A 23 -15.93 16.28 35.55
CA LYS A 23 -17.19 16.92 35.97
C LYS A 23 -18.37 15.93 36.04
N VAL A 24 -18.49 15.03 35.06
CA VAL A 24 -19.64 14.13 34.93
C VAL A 24 -19.47 12.84 35.74
N PHE A 25 -18.23 12.36 35.88
CA PHE A 25 -17.89 11.11 36.56
C PHE A 25 -16.76 11.32 37.58
N PRO A 26 -16.98 12.13 38.63
CA PRO A 26 -15.96 12.39 39.64
C PRO A 26 -15.54 11.09 40.34
N GLY A 27 -14.22 10.89 40.49
CA GLY A 27 -13.66 9.71 41.15
C GLY A 27 -13.62 8.42 40.31
N VAL A 28 -14.18 8.42 39.09
CA VAL A 28 -14.09 7.27 38.19
C VAL A 28 -12.69 7.19 37.56
N PRO A 29 -12.00 6.03 37.63
CA PRO A 29 -10.68 5.86 37.00
C PRO A 29 -10.71 6.14 35.50
N MET A 30 -9.69 6.84 35.00
CA MET A 30 -9.54 7.17 33.59
C MET A 30 -8.20 6.63 33.07
N ARG A 31 -8.25 5.97 31.91
CA ARG A 31 -7.08 5.45 31.19
C ARG A 31 -6.93 6.20 29.87
N VAL A 32 -5.67 6.40 29.48
CA VAL A 32 -5.35 6.95 28.16
C VAL A 32 -5.69 5.91 27.09
N CYS A 33 -6.34 6.36 26.02
CA CYS A 33 -6.57 5.57 24.83
C CYS A 33 -5.23 5.28 24.15
N LEU A 34 -4.74 4.04 24.28
CA LEU A 34 -3.48 3.59 23.68
C LEU A 34 -3.43 3.81 22.17
N LEU A 35 -4.56 3.69 21.47
CA LEU A 35 -4.63 3.91 20.02
C LEU A 35 -4.30 5.37 19.65
N HIS A 36 -4.87 6.35 20.36
CA HIS A 36 -4.56 7.76 20.12
C HIS A 36 -3.15 8.11 20.56
N PHE A 37 -2.70 7.57 21.70
CA PHE A 37 -1.34 7.76 22.17
C PHE A 37 -0.30 7.27 21.14
N LEU A 38 -0.44 6.05 20.63
CA LEU A 38 0.46 5.50 19.60
C LEU A 38 0.35 6.27 18.28
N ARG A 39 -0.84 6.77 17.94
CA ARG A 39 -1.03 7.60 16.74
C ARG A 39 -0.23 8.89 16.83
N ASP A 40 -0.36 9.60 17.94
CA ASP A 40 0.29 10.90 18.14
C ASP A 40 1.81 10.70 18.29
N LEU A 41 2.23 9.69 19.04
CA LEU A 41 3.65 9.30 19.14
C LEU A 41 4.26 9.02 17.76
N GLY A 42 3.57 8.25 16.91
CA GLY A 42 4.08 7.95 15.56
C GLY A 42 4.17 9.21 14.69
N LYS A 43 3.20 10.13 14.80
CA LYS A 43 3.24 11.45 14.14
C LYS A 43 4.42 12.28 14.59
N ASP A 44 4.68 12.33 15.89
CA ASP A 44 5.79 13.09 16.45
C ASP A 44 7.15 12.51 16.01
N LEU A 45 7.25 11.18 15.91
CA LEU A 45 8.50 10.52 15.54
C LEU A 45 8.79 10.53 14.03
N MET A 46 7.80 10.24 13.18
CA MET A 46 8.03 10.01 11.74
C MET A 46 6.98 10.65 10.82
N GLY A 47 6.14 11.57 11.33
CA GLY A 47 5.10 12.22 10.55
C GLY A 47 5.64 13.06 9.37
N SER A 48 6.78 13.74 9.57
CA SER A 48 7.46 14.48 8.50
C SER A 48 7.95 13.54 7.41
N MET A 49 8.71 12.49 7.77
CA MET A 49 9.22 11.50 6.83
C MET A 49 8.11 10.84 5.99
N HIS A 50 6.98 10.49 6.62
CA HIS A 50 5.84 9.93 5.92
C HIS A 50 5.24 10.91 4.90
N THR A 51 5.10 12.19 5.30
CA THR A 51 4.59 13.27 4.46
C THR A 51 5.52 13.54 3.28
N ASP A 52 6.83 13.66 3.54
CA ASP A 52 7.84 13.98 2.55
C ASP A 52 7.96 12.89 1.49
N LEU A 53 7.96 11.61 1.90
CA LEU A 53 7.90 10.48 0.97
C LEU A 53 6.63 10.51 0.11
N GLY A 54 5.48 10.84 0.72
CA GLY A 54 4.23 10.99 -0.01
C GLY A 54 4.27 12.09 -1.07
N ILE A 55 4.84 13.25 -0.73
CA ILE A 55 5.03 14.38 -1.64
C ILE A 55 5.97 13.99 -2.78
N MET A 56 7.10 13.36 -2.48
CA MET A 56 8.08 12.88 -3.47
C MET A 56 7.42 11.95 -4.49
N ILE A 57 6.74 10.89 -4.02
CA ILE A 57 6.06 9.92 -4.87
C ILE A 57 4.98 10.60 -5.74
N ASN A 58 4.21 11.52 -5.17
CA ASN A 58 3.14 12.20 -5.91
C ASN A 58 3.70 13.13 -7.00
N ARG A 59 4.82 13.81 -6.75
CA ARG A 59 5.50 14.66 -7.74
C ARG A 59 6.01 13.88 -8.95
N MET A 60 6.37 12.61 -8.77
CA MET A 60 6.82 11.75 -9.88
C MET A 60 5.70 11.43 -10.88
N GLY A 61 4.42 11.53 -10.48
CA GLY A 61 3.28 11.36 -11.39
C GLY A 61 3.11 9.95 -11.97
N ILE A 62 3.79 8.93 -11.42
CA ILE A 62 3.84 7.59 -12.03
C ILE A 62 2.61 6.72 -11.72
N LYS A 63 1.91 6.98 -10.62
CA LYS A 63 0.82 6.11 -10.13
C LYS A 63 -0.31 5.94 -11.12
N SER A 64 -0.72 7.03 -11.76
CA SER A 64 -1.79 7.00 -12.77
C SER A 64 -1.39 6.20 -14.00
N ARG A 65 -0.12 6.31 -14.43
CA ARG A 65 0.42 5.57 -15.58
C ARG A 65 0.49 4.07 -15.31
N ILE A 66 1.08 3.65 -14.19
CA ILE A 66 1.11 2.23 -13.79
C ILE A 66 -0.31 1.67 -13.68
N LYS A 67 -1.25 2.46 -13.11
CA LYS A 67 -2.66 2.05 -13.01
C LYS A 67 -3.38 1.95 -14.37
N ALA A 68 -2.96 2.73 -15.36
CA ALA A 68 -3.48 2.62 -16.72
C ALA A 68 -3.01 1.32 -17.37
N ILE A 69 -1.70 1.08 -17.36
CA ILE A 69 -1.09 -0.18 -17.86
C ILE A 69 -1.75 -1.39 -17.21
N PHE A 70 -1.89 -1.39 -15.87
CA PHE A 70 -2.54 -2.50 -15.15
C PHE A 70 -3.98 -2.76 -15.58
N ARG A 71 -4.72 -1.71 -15.95
CA ARG A 71 -6.10 -1.85 -16.42
C ARG A 71 -6.18 -2.42 -17.83
N ASP A 72 -5.21 -2.08 -18.67
CA ASP A 72 -5.16 -2.50 -20.06
C ASP A 72 -4.61 -3.93 -20.20
N LEU A 73 -3.88 -4.43 -19.20
CA LEU A 73 -3.49 -5.84 -19.10
C LEU A 73 -4.73 -6.75 -19.00
N PRO A 74 -4.74 -7.90 -19.70
CA PRO A 74 -5.84 -8.85 -19.66
C PRO A 74 -6.05 -9.39 -18.24
N GLU A 75 -7.29 -9.70 -17.89
CA GLU A 75 -7.58 -10.49 -16.68
C GLU A 75 -7.00 -11.90 -16.81
N TYR A 76 -6.84 -12.59 -15.67
CA TYR A 76 -6.33 -13.95 -15.66
C TYR A 76 -7.18 -14.90 -16.49
N ASP A 77 -6.56 -15.55 -17.47
CA ASP A 77 -7.17 -16.61 -18.24
C ASP A 77 -7.03 -17.96 -17.52
N MET A 78 -8.17 -18.50 -17.08
CA MET A 78 -8.25 -19.79 -16.41
C MET A 78 -7.73 -20.94 -17.29
N LYS A 79 -7.87 -20.85 -18.62
CA LYS A 79 -7.34 -21.86 -19.53
C LYS A 79 -5.81 -21.84 -19.53
N CYS A 80 -5.21 -20.65 -19.62
CA CYS A 80 -3.76 -20.48 -19.50
C CYS A 80 -3.24 -20.98 -18.13
N ILE A 81 -3.91 -20.64 -17.02
CA ILE A 81 -3.55 -21.11 -15.67
C ILE A 81 -3.55 -22.65 -15.60
N ARG A 82 -4.61 -23.32 -16.06
CA ARG A 82 -4.66 -24.79 -16.09
C ARG A 82 -3.58 -25.40 -16.99
N GLY A 83 -3.26 -24.72 -18.11
CA GLY A 83 -2.14 -25.08 -18.97
C GLY A 83 -0.80 -25.04 -18.21
N LEU A 84 -0.56 -24.00 -17.41
CA LEU A 84 0.63 -23.88 -16.58
C LEU A 84 0.70 -24.96 -15.50
N GLU A 85 -0.40 -25.20 -14.78
CA GLU A 85 -0.47 -26.25 -13.74
C GLU A 85 -0.23 -27.65 -14.29
N SER A 86 -0.63 -27.90 -15.54
CA SER A 86 -0.39 -29.17 -16.24
C SER A 86 0.96 -29.24 -16.96
N GLY A 87 1.73 -28.14 -17.00
CA GLY A 87 3.00 -28.04 -17.72
C GLY A 87 2.87 -27.86 -19.25
N PHE A 88 1.67 -27.63 -19.76
CA PHE A 88 1.37 -27.49 -21.20
C PHE A 88 0.59 -26.20 -21.49
N CYS A 89 1.22 -25.04 -21.26
CA CYS A 89 0.70 -23.76 -21.77
C CYS A 89 1.36 -23.42 -23.11
N THR A 90 0.56 -23.38 -24.19
CA THR A 90 1.04 -23.03 -25.53
C THR A 90 0.89 -21.54 -25.85
N ASP A 91 0.09 -20.81 -25.07
CA ASP A 91 -0.16 -19.39 -25.27
C ASP A 91 0.83 -18.57 -24.45
N THR A 92 1.99 -18.31 -25.07
CA THR A 92 3.12 -17.61 -24.44
C THR A 92 2.76 -16.16 -24.14
N SER A 93 2.10 -15.45 -25.06
CA SER A 93 1.71 -14.05 -24.87
C SER A 93 0.74 -13.91 -23.68
N SER A 94 -0.30 -14.75 -23.60
CA SER A 94 -1.22 -14.72 -22.45
C SER A 94 -0.52 -15.02 -21.12
N MET A 95 0.42 -15.97 -21.10
CA MET A 95 1.22 -16.26 -19.90
C MET A 95 2.03 -15.04 -19.46
N GLU A 96 2.77 -14.43 -20.37
CA GLU A 96 3.66 -13.31 -20.09
C GLU A 96 2.86 -12.10 -19.59
N MET A 97 1.71 -11.80 -20.21
CA MET A 97 0.79 -10.75 -19.75
C MET A 97 0.25 -11.01 -18.34
N MET A 98 -0.09 -12.26 -18.00
CA MET A 98 -0.51 -12.61 -16.63
C MET A 98 0.63 -12.47 -15.62
N CYS A 99 1.87 -12.81 -15.99
CA CYS A 99 3.04 -12.59 -15.15
C CYS A 99 3.26 -11.10 -14.88
N ILE A 100 3.18 -10.26 -15.91
CA ILE A 100 3.28 -8.79 -15.77
C ILE A 100 2.17 -8.28 -14.84
N ARG A 101 0.92 -8.71 -15.05
CA ARG A 101 -0.21 -8.35 -14.18
C ARG A 101 0.08 -8.71 -12.73
N ARG A 102 0.53 -9.93 -12.47
CA ARG A 102 0.85 -10.44 -11.14
C ARG A 102 1.90 -9.60 -10.42
N VAL A 103 2.94 -9.16 -11.13
CA VAL A 103 4.00 -8.29 -10.58
C VAL A 103 3.46 -6.91 -10.16
N LEU A 104 2.45 -6.39 -10.86
CA LEU A 104 1.86 -5.08 -10.57
C LEU A 104 0.80 -5.08 -9.46
N GLU A 105 0.20 -6.23 -9.13
CA GLU A 105 -0.86 -6.32 -8.10
C GLU A 105 -0.46 -5.72 -6.74
N PRO A 106 0.73 -5.98 -6.17
CA PRO A 106 1.10 -5.41 -4.88
C PRO A 106 1.16 -3.88 -4.92
N ILE A 107 1.53 -3.28 -6.05
CA ILE A 107 1.55 -1.83 -6.23
C ILE A 107 0.12 -1.28 -6.16
N MET A 108 -0.84 -1.96 -6.78
CA MET A 108 -2.26 -1.56 -6.76
C MET A 108 -2.90 -1.79 -5.38
N GLY A 109 -2.44 -2.79 -4.64
CA GLY A 109 -2.92 -3.16 -3.30
C GLY A 109 -2.50 -2.21 -2.17
N THR A 110 -1.68 -1.20 -2.44
CA THR A 110 -1.16 -0.24 -1.43
C THR A 110 -2.18 0.81 -0.92
N GLY A 111 -3.47 0.48 -1.02
CA GLY A 111 -4.59 1.30 -0.59
C GLY A 111 -4.69 1.52 0.92
N SER A 112 -5.72 2.27 1.33
CA SER A 112 -5.98 2.52 2.75
C SER A 112 -6.46 1.25 3.44
N SER A 113 -5.85 0.90 4.57
CA SER A 113 -6.32 -0.16 5.48
C SER A 113 -7.53 0.27 6.32
N GLY A 114 -8.08 1.47 6.08
CA GLY A 114 -9.07 2.12 6.94
C GLY A 114 -8.44 2.86 8.13
N TYR A 115 -7.13 2.70 8.34
CA TYR A 115 -6.36 3.43 9.32
C TYR A 115 -5.32 4.33 8.63
N ASP A 116 -5.05 5.48 9.24
CA ASP A 116 -4.00 6.40 8.77
C ASP A 116 -2.65 6.12 9.44
N PHE A 117 -1.63 6.85 9.01
CA PHE A 117 -0.33 6.90 9.67
C PHE A 117 -0.49 7.16 11.19
N PRO A 118 0.22 6.42 12.06
CA PRO A 118 1.32 5.47 11.78
C PRO A 118 0.90 4.03 11.55
N PHE A 119 -0.40 3.70 11.68
CA PHE A 119 -0.88 2.32 11.56
C PHE A 119 -1.00 1.85 10.11
N SER A 120 -0.96 2.79 9.17
CA SER A 120 -0.80 2.51 7.74
C SER A 120 0.35 3.30 7.16
N LEU A 121 1.27 2.61 6.50
CA LEU A 121 2.45 3.17 5.87
C LEU A 121 2.30 3.22 4.35
N ARG A 122 1.12 3.64 3.85
CA ARG A 122 0.74 3.60 2.41
C ARG A 122 1.83 4.04 1.43
N HIS A 123 2.55 5.12 1.72
CA HIS A 123 3.61 5.65 0.86
C HIS A 123 4.85 4.77 0.86
N PHE A 124 5.25 4.27 2.02
CA PHE A 124 6.36 3.33 2.17
C PHE A 124 6.03 1.96 1.58
N ASN A 125 4.80 1.47 1.77
CA ASN A 125 4.33 0.22 1.16
C ASN A 125 4.35 0.32 -0.36
N PHE A 126 3.91 1.45 -0.93
CA PHE A 126 3.99 1.69 -2.37
C PHE A 126 5.44 1.69 -2.86
N TYR A 127 6.34 2.40 -2.15
CA TYR A 127 7.77 2.39 -2.46
C TYR A 127 8.35 0.96 -2.46
N ASN A 128 8.11 0.18 -1.42
CA ASN A 128 8.61 -1.20 -1.33
C ASN A 128 8.02 -2.10 -2.43
N ALA A 129 6.74 -1.92 -2.76
CA ALA A 129 6.11 -2.66 -3.86
C ALA A 129 6.77 -2.32 -5.20
N CYS A 130 7.13 -1.05 -5.44
CA CYS A 130 7.91 -0.65 -6.62
C CYS A 130 9.31 -1.28 -6.63
N VAL A 131 10.03 -1.26 -5.50
CA VAL A 131 11.37 -1.88 -5.40
C VAL A 131 11.32 -3.38 -5.68
N TYR A 132 10.32 -4.08 -5.14
CA TYR A 132 10.11 -5.51 -5.41
C TYR A 132 9.77 -5.74 -6.88
N ALA A 133 8.81 -5.00 -7.42
CA ALA A 133 8.39 -5.12 -8.81
C ALA A 133 9.52 -4.84 -9.80
N LYS A 134 10.46 -3.92 -9.48
CA LYS A 134 11.62 -3.67 -10.34
C LYS A 134 12.46 -4.92 -10.55
N ARG A 135 12.73 -5.67 -9.47
CA ARG A 135 13.51 -6.91 -9.53
C ARG A 135 12.82 -7.96 -10.38
N GLU A 136 11.53 -8.17 -10.15
CA GLU A 136 10.74 -9.14 -10.92
C GLU A 136 10.63 -8.75 -12.40
N ILE A 137 10.48 -7.45 -12.71
CA ILE A 137 10.50 -6.94 -14.08
C ILE A 137 11.84 -7.21 -14.75
N ASP A 138 12.95 -6.96 -14.06
CA ASP A 138 14.28 -7.20 -14.60
C ASP A 138 14.50 -8.70 -14.91
N ASP A 139 14.04 -9.59 -14.03
CA ASP A 139 14.10 -11.03 -14.26
C ASP A 139 13.20 -11.45 -15.44
N LEU A 140 11.96 -10.97 -15.50
CA LEU A 140 11.01 -11.29 -16.57
C LEU A 140 11.51 -10.85 -17.95
N ARG A 141 12.15 -9.67 -18.05
CA ARG A 141 12.71 -9.17 -19.31
C ARG A 141 13.74 -10.12 -19.94
N THR A 142 14.39 -10.96 -19.14
CA THR A 142 15.38 -11.93 -19.66
C THR A 142 14.75 -13.17 -20.29
N VAL A 143 13.46 -13.43 -20.03
CA VAL A 143 12.79 -14.67 -20.44
C VAL A 143 11.60 -14.45 -21.38
N VAL A 144 11.01 -13.25 -21.37
CA VAL A 144 9.88 -12.87 -22.21
C VAL A 144 10.23 -12.90 -23.69
N LYS A 145 9.31 -13.39 -24.52
CA LYS A 145 9.48 -13.58 -25.96
C LYS A 145 8.53 -12.73 -26.80
N ASP A 146 7.35 -12.41 -26.27
CA ASP A 146 6.36 -11.61 -26.95
C ASP A 146 6.77 -10.12 -27.01
N SER A 147 6.61 -9.49 -28.17
CA SER A 147 7.03 -8.10 -28.38
C SER A 147 6.23 -7.13 -27.51
N ASP A 148 4.91 -7.34 -27.42
CA ASP A 148 4.03 -6.45 -26.67
C ASP A 148 4.33 -6.55 -25.17
N SER A 149 4.59 -7.77 -24.69
CA SER A 149 5.06 -8.01 -23.31
C SER A 149 6.39 -7.32 -23.02
N HIS A 150 7.33 -7.34 -23.96
CA HIS A 150 8.62 -6.66 -23.82
C HIS A 150 8.46 -5.13 -23.75
N ASP A 151 7.66 -4.55 -24.64
CA ASP A 151 7.40 -3.10 -24.67
C ASP A 151 6.75 -2.60 -23.37
N ILE A 152 5.78 -3.37 -22.83
CA ILE A 152 5.15 -3.08 -21.54
C ILE A 152 6.19 -3.14 -20.40
N LEU A 153 7.05 -4.16 -20.39
CA LEU A 153 8.09 -4.30 -19.38
C LEU A 153 9.13 -3.17 -19.43
N GLU A 154 9.45 -2.67 -20.62
CA GLU A 154 10.35 -1.52 -20.79
C GLU A 154 9.71 -0.24 -20.24
N GLU A 155 8.45 0.05 -20.58
CA GLU A 155 7.73 1.21 -20.01
C GLU A 155 7.62 1.11 -18.48
N LEU A 156 7.29 -0.07 -17.95
CA LEU A 156 7.18 -0.30 -16.51
C LEU A 156 8.53 -0.14 -15.80
N SER A 157 9.62 -0.64 -16.39
CA SER A 157 10.97 -0.47 -15.86
C SER A 157 11.30 1.01 -15.74
N ASP A 158 11.05 1.82 -16.77
CA ASP A 158 11.32 3.27 -16.74
C ASP A 158 10.47 4.01 -15.70
N LEU A 159 9.20 3.62 -15.55
CA LEU A 159 8.31 4.21 -14.56
C LEU A 159 8.73 3.88 -13.13
N ILE A 160 9.06 2.62 -12.86
CA ILE A 160 9.37 2.12 -11.52
C ILE A 160 10.77 2.56 -11.07
N SER A 161 11.73 2.65 -11.99
CA SER A 161 13.09 3.14 -11.69
C SER A 161 13.08 4.56 -11.11
N LYS A 162 12.14 5.41 -11.55
CA LYS A 162 11.95 6.75 -10.96
C LYS A 162 11.66 6.73 -9.46
N VAL A 163 11.06 5.66 -8.93
CA VAL A 163 10.83 5.49 -7.49
C VAL A 163 11.94 4.71 -6.83
N ALA A 164 12.41 3.63 -7.46
CA ALA A 164 13.37 2.70 -6.86
C ALA A 164 14.82 3.25 -6.80
N GLU A 165 15.19 4.16 -7.71
CA GLU A 165 16.57 4.66 -7.86
C GLU A 165 16.77 6.08 -7.28
N ASN A 166 15.70 6.79 -6.93
CA ASN A 166 15.77 8.12 -6.27
C ASN A 166 16.00 8.03 -4.75
N SER A 167 16.52 6.90 -4.27
CA SER A 167 16.75 6.61 -2.84
C SER A 167 18.16 6.95 -2.36
N ALA A 168 18.88 7.80 -3.09
CA ALA A 168 20.24 8.26 -2.77
C ALA A 168 20.24 9.60 -2.02
#